data_AF-A0AAW7XBM9-F1
#
_entry.id   AF-A0AAW7XBM9-F1
#
_cell.length_a   1.000
_cell.length_b   1.000
_cell.length_c   1.000
_cell.angle_alpha   90.00
_cell.angle_beta   90.00
_cell.angle_gamma   90.00
#
_symmetry.space_group_name_H-M   'P 1'
#
loop_
_entity.id
_entity.type
_entity.pdbx_description
1 polymer ?
#
loop_
_entity_poly.entity_id
_entity_poly.type
_entity_poly.pdbx_seq_one_letter_code
_entity_poly.pdbx_strand_id
1 'polypeptide(L)'
;HEKFNDRIAILDVLKDTLFVTLGKKSFKKVPIKPDVNLDYHSGYKSFSDYVIQPDSIEVSGPEMQIAKIKHIKLKPFHKEDVMSSIEEELE
;
A
#
# COMPACT_ATOMS: atom_id res chain seq x y z
N HIS A 1 13.45 26.52 42.36
CA HIS A 1 13.03 25.71 43.51
C HIS A 1 12.68 24.31 43.02
N GLU A 2 13.64 23.39 43.01
CA GLU A 2 13.34 21.96 43.12
C GLU A 2 12.84 21.69 44.54
N LYS A 3 11.82 20.82 44.71
CA LYS A 3 11.77 19.73 45.72
C LYS A 3 10.63 18.76 45.36
N PHE A 4 10.98 17.56 44.90
CA PHE A 4 10.13 16.37 45.03
C PHE A 4 10.54 15.69 46.34
N ASN A 5 9.63 15.56 47.30
CA ASN A 5 9.92 14.93 48.59
C ASN A 5 9.00 13.72 48.84
N ASP A 6 9.67 12.64 49.24
CA ASP A 6 9.19 11.42 49.90
C ASP A 6 8.73 10.20 49.06
N ARG A 7 9.73 9.33 48.85
CA ARG A 7 9.71 7.85 48.76
C ARG A 7 8.89 7.20 47.65
N ILE A 8 9.28 7.45 46.41
CA ILE A 8 8.95 6.58 45.28
C ILE A 8 10.14 5.64 45.06
N ALA A 9 9.96 4.34 45.32
CA ALA A 9 10.90 3.30 44.93
C ALA A 9 10.34 2.61 43.68
N ILE A 10 11.07 2.69 42.57
CA ILE A 10 10.71 2.01 41.33
C ILE A 10 10.89 0.50 41.58
N LEU A 11 9.79 -0.25 41.58
CA LEU A 11 9.80 -1.69 41.88
C LEU A 11 10.11 -2.55 40.64
N ASP A 12 9.61 -2.16 39.46
CA ASP A 12 9.93 -2.84 38.20
C ASP A 12 9.52 -1.97 37.00
N VAL A 13 10.22 -2.15 35.87
CA VAL A 13 9.94 -1.47 34.60
C VAL A 13 9.70 -2.56 33.54
N LEU A 14 8.43 -2.77 33.20
CA LEU A 14 8.01 -3.75 32.20
C LEU A 14 8.27 -3.23 30.78
N LYS A 15 9.49 -3.44 30.28
CA LYS A 15 10.01 -3.06 28.94
C LYS A 15 9.65 -1.65 28.47
N ASP A 16 10.33 -0.66 29.05
CA ASP A 16 10.29 0.75 28.62
C ASP A 16 11.15 1.08 27.39
N THR A 17 11.67 0.07 26.67
CA THR A 17 12.61 0.30 25.55
C THR A 17 11.94 0.08 24.20
N LEU A 18 11.51 1.18 23.57
CA LEU A 18 11.10 1.21 22.17
C LEU A 18 12.33 1.38 21.27
N PHE A 19 12.67 0.35 20.50
CA PHE A 19 13.71 0.46 19.48
C PHE A 19 13.11 1.06 18.19
N VAL A 20 13.54 2.26 17.84
CA VAL A 20 13.14 2.94 16.59
C VAL A 20 14.33 2.95 15.62
N THR A 21 14.16 2.35 14.45
CA THR A 21 15.17 2.44 13.38
C THR A 21 14.99 3.77 12.64
N LEU A 22 15.89 4.73 12.89
CA LEU A 22 15.95 6.01 12.19
C LEU A 22 16.54 5.81 10.78
N GLY A 23 15.70 5.41 9.83
CA GLY A 23 16.08 5.34 8.42
C GLY A 23 15.91 6.68 7.70
N LYS A 24 16.72 6.94 6.68
CA LYS A 24 16.53 8.09 5.79
C LYS A 24 15.16 7.99 5.11
N LYS A 25 14.35 9.03 5.25
CA LYS A 25 13.10 9.18 4.49
C LYS A 25 13.43 9.28 3.00
N SER A 26 12.81 8.44 2.20
CA SER A 26 12.95 8.44 0.75
C SER A 26 11.59 8.23 0.10
N PHE A 27 11.53 8.47 -1.21
CA PHE A 27 10.35 8.38 -2.05
C PHE A 27 10.68 7.53 -3.27
N LYS A 28 9.74 6.70 -3.70
CA LYS A 28 9.89 5.85 -4.88
C LYS A 28 8.59 5.81 -5.66
N LYS A 29 8.68 6.04 -6.97
CA LYS A 29 7.58 5.78 -7.90
C LYS A 29 7.52 4.27 -8.17
N VAL A 30 6.38 3.65 -7.84
CA VAL A 30 6.17 2.21 -7.92
C VAL A 30 5.03 1.93 -8.91
N PRO A 31 5.22 1.08 -9.93
CA PRO A 31 4.18 0.74 -10.88
C PRO A 31 3.06 -0.07 -10.23
N ILE A 32 1.83 0.12 -10.69
CA ILE A 32 0.68 -0.70 -10.31
C ILE A 32 0.62 -1.92 -11.24
N LYS A 33 0.42 -3.10 -10.64
CA LYS A 33 0.16 -4.35 -11.33
C LYS A 33 -1.29 -4.77 -11.05
N PRO A 34 -2.22 -4.48 -11.97
CA PRO A 34 -3.62 -4.86 -11.82
C PRO A 34 -3.79 -6.37 -11.92
N ASP A 35 -4.85 -6.87 -11.29
CA ASP A 35 -5.30 -8.25 -11.39
C ASP A 35 -6.77 -8.20 -11.84
N VAL A 36 -6.97 -8.15 -13.16
CA VAL A 36 -8.28 -7.91 -13.79
C VAL A 36 -8.60 -9.10 -14.69
N ASN A 37 -9.75 -9.72 -14.44
CA ASN A 37 -10.33 -10.74 -15.29
C ASN A 37 -11.71 -10.30 -15.78
N LEU A 38 -11.88 -10.25 -17.10
CA LEU A 38 -13.11 -9.80 -17.75
C LEU A 38 -13.63 -10.91 -18.67
N ASP A 39 -14.80 -11.44 -18.35
CA ASP A 39 -15.48 -12.42 -19.19
C ASP A 39 -16.55 -11.72 -20.02
N TYR A 40 -16.32 -11.67 -21.34
CA TYR A 40 -17.22 -10.99 -22.28
C TYR A 40 -18.39 -11.88 -22.69
N HIS A 41 -19.56 -11.26 -22.86
CA HIS A 41 -20.71 -11.95 -23.43
C HIS A 41 -20.45 -12.38 -24.89
N SER A 42 -21.16 -13.40 -25.36
CA SER A 42 -21.01 -13.87 -26.75
C SER A 42 -21.32 -12.74 -27.75
N GLY A 43 -20.42 -12.56 -28.72
CA GLY A 43 -20.51 -11.46 -29.69
C GLY A 43 -19.91 -10.13 -29.20
N TYR A 44 -19.44 -10.06 -27.95
CA TYR A 44 -18.71 -8.92 -27.40
C TYR A 44 -17.23 -9.25 -27.23
N LYS A 45 -16.38 -8.25 -27.44
CA LYS A 45 -14.95 -8.31 -27.18
C LYS A 45 -14.40 -6.89 -27.09
N SER A 46 -13.38 -6.66 -26.27
CA SER A 46 -12.63 -5.41 -26.33
C SER A 46 -11.66 -5.38 -27.52
N PHE A 47 -11.52 -4.22 -28.14
CA PHE A 47 -10.54 -3.95 -29.19
C PHE A 47 -9.13 -3.68 -28.65
N SER A 48 -9.02 -3.28 -27.38
CA SER A 48 -7.76 -2.99 -26.70
C SER A 48 -7.74 -3.58 -25.30
N ASP A 49 -6.56 -3.63 -24.70
CA ASP A 49 -6.44 -3.89 -23.26
C ASP A 49 -7.11 -2.77 -22.46
N TYR A 50 -7.42 -3.05 -21.19
CA TYR A 50 -7.93 -2.07 -20.25
C TYR A 50 -6.83 -1.06 -19.87
N VAL A 51 -7.25 0.12 -19.43
CA VAL A 51 -6.35 1.20 -18.99
C VAL A 51 -6.48 1.37 -17.48
N ILE A 52 -5.34 1.41 -16.77
CA ILE A 52 -5.29 1.71 -15.34
C ILE A 52 -4.73 3.12 -15.15
N GLN A 53 -5.45 3.96 -14.43
CA GLN A 53 -5.01 5.31 -14.08
C GLN A 53 -5.20 5.54 -12.57
N PRO A 54 -4.15 5.95 -11.84
CA PRO A 54 -2.77 6.10 -12.30
C PRO A 54 -2.08 4.75 -12.58
N ASP A 55 -1.06 4.71 -13.46
CA ASP A 55 -0.27 3.50 -13.75
C ASP A 55 0.80 3.20 -12.68
N SER A 56 0.99 4.14 -11.75
CA SER A 56 2.04 4.13 -10.75
C SER A 56 1.74 5.13 -9.64
N ILE A 57 2.25 4.88 -8.43
CA ILE A 57 2.07 5.75 -7.27
C ILE A 57 3.40 6.04 -6.58
N GLU A 58 3.46 7.14 -5.84
CA GLU A 58 4.61 7.45 -5.00
C GLU A 58 4.45 6.80 -3.62
N VAL A 59 5.45 6.01 -3.24
CA VAL A 59 5.55 5.39 -1.91
C VAL A 59 6.68 6.06 -1.14
N SER A 60 6.38 6.46 0.11
CA SER A 60 7.36 7.08 1.00
C SER A 60 7.67 6.19 2.21
N GLY A 61 8.91 6.21 2.67
CA GLY A 61 9.33 5.42 3.82
C GLY A 61 10.85 5.32 3.95
N PRO A 62 11.35 4.46 4.85
CA PRO A 62 12.78 4.19 4.98
C PRO A 62 13.33 3.63 3.66
N GLU A 63 14.42 4.22 3.17
CA GLU A 63 15.03 3.89 1.88
C GLU A 63 15.20 2.39 1.63
N MET A 64 15.75 1.66 2.61
CA MET A 64 15.99 0.23 2.51
C MET A 64 14.71 -0.61 2.37
N GLN A 65 13.58 -0.12 2.88
CA GLN A 65 12.29 -0.81 2.79
C GLN A 65 11.64 -0.52 1.43
N ILE A 66 11.54 0.76 1.05
CA ILE A 66 10.89 1.14 -0.21
C ILE A 66 11.67 0.66 -1.44
N ALA A 67 13.01 0.54 -1.33
CA ALA A 67 13.84 -0.01 -2.40
C ALA A 67 13.41 -1.43 -2.82
N LYS A 68 12.91 -2.23 -1.87
CA LYS A 68 12.47 -3.62 -2.08
C LYS A 68 11.10 -3.73 -2.78
N ILE A 69 10.29 -2.67 -2.76
CA ILE A 69 8.95 -2.66 -3.36
C ILE A 69 9.09 -2.59 -4.88
N LYS A 70 8.64 -3.60 -5.62
CA LYS A 70 8.76 -3.66 -7.09
C LYS A 70 7.50 -3.19 -7.81
N HIS A 71 6.34 -3.54 -7.30
CA HIS A 71 5.03 -3.18 -7.84
C HIS A 71 3.99 -3.15 -6.72
N ILE A 72 2.92 -2.39 -6.91
CA ILE A 72 1.71 -2.45 -6.07
C ILE A 72 0.74 -3.43 -6.70
N LYS A 73 0.24 -4.39 -5.92
CA LYS A 73 -0.81 -5.30 -6.39
C LYS A 73 -2.16 -4.74 -5.95
N LEU A 74 -3.11 -4.72 -6.86
CA LEU A 74 -4.52 -4.48 -6.53
C LEU A 74 -5.18 -5.79 -6.10
N LYS A 75 -6.35 -5.69 -5.48
CA LYS A 75 -7.25 -6.82 -5.27
C LYS A 75 -7.69 -7.36 -6.64
N PRO A 76 -7.93 -8.68 -6.74
CA PRO A 76 -8.51 -9.25 -7.95
C PRO A 76 -9.86 -8.62 -8.26
N PHE A 77 -10.03 -8.18 -9.50
CA PHE A 77 -11.29 -7.67 -10.03
C PHE A 77 -11.80 -8.64 -11.09
N HIS A 78 -12.99 -9.19 -10.85
CA HIS A 78 -13.65 -10.12 -11.77
C HIS A 78 -14.97 -9.52 -12.22
N LYS A 79 -15.22 -9.48 -13.53
CA LYS A 79 -16.51 -9.08 -14.07
C LYS A 79 -16.92 -9.99 -15.20
N GLU A 80 -18.08 -10.61 -15.02
CA GLU A 80 -18.70 -11.48 -16.00
C GLU A 80 -19.73 -10.74 -16.83
N ASP A 81 -20.10 -11.35 -17.96
CA ASP A 81 -21.17 -10.89 -18.83
C ASP A 81 -20.97 -9.46 -19.34
N VAL A 82 -19.72 -9.11 -19.67
CA VAL A 82 -19.39 -7.76 -20.14
C VAL A 82 -19.96 -7.54 -21.54
N MET A 83 -20.93 -6.63 -21.63
CA MET A 83 -21.58 -6.20 -22.87
C MET A 83 -21.30 -4.73 -23.25
N SER A 84 -20.61 -3.97 -22.41
CA SER A 84 -20.37 -2.53 -22.62
C SER A 84 -19.07 -2.06 -22.00
N SER A 85 -18.73 -0.79 -22.25
CA SER A 85 -17.64 -0.10 -21.55
C SER A 85 -17.87 -0.13 -20.04
N ILE A 86 -16.77 -0.24 -19.29
CA ILE A 86 -16.74 -0.33 -17.84
C ILE A 86 -15.75 0.73 -17.34
N GLU A 87 -16.17 1.52 -16.37
CA GLU A 87 -15.32 2.44 -15.60
C GLU A 87 -15.54 2.10 -14.13
N GLU A 88 -14.49 1.63 -13.46
CA GLU A 88 -14.58 1.11 -12.09
C GLU A 88 -13.36 1.59 -11.29
N GLU A 89 -13.60 1.83 -10.00
CA GLU A 89 -12.55 2.08 -9.03
C GLU A 89 -12.06 0.76 -8.44
N LEU A 90 -10.74 0.56 -8.42
CA LEU A 90 -10.11 -0.68 -7.97
C LEU A 90 -9.34 -0.44 -6.68
N GLU A 91 -9.41 -1.39 -5.75
CA GLU A 91 -8.76 -1.34 -4.43
C GLU A 91 -7.59 -2.32 -4.30
#